data_AF-A0A6V7IC40-F1
#
_entry.id   AF-A0A6V7IC40-F1
#
_cell.length_a   1.000
_cell.length_b   1.000
_cell.length_c   1.000
_cell.angle_alpha   90.00
_cell.angle_beta   90.00
_cell.angle_gamma   90.00
#
_symmetry.space_group_name_H-M   'P 1'
#
loop_
_entity.id
_entity.type
_entity.pdbx_description
1 polymer ?
#
loop_
_entity_poly.entity_id
_entity_poly.type
_entity_poly.pdbx_seq_one_letter_code
_entity_poly.pdbx_strand_id
1 'polypeptide(L)' 'LDPLDAGIHDGAKFISPKEPSRTHNPIHRITSRYPANLKGSFYYPHLQRLPPIGTITFIK' A
#
# COMPACT_ATOMS: atom_id res chain seq x y z
N LEU A 1 2.04 9.19 8.59
CA LEU A 1 2.13 7.74 8.35
C LEU A 1 1.92 7.45 6.87
N ASP A 2 2.57 6.42 6.36
CA ASP A 2 2.43 5.93 4.98
C ASP A 2 1.82 4.52 5.01
N PRO A 3 1.13 4.10 3.93
CA PRO A 3 0.63 2.74 3.82
C PRO A 3 1.77 1.72 3.71
N LEU A 4 1.61 0.59 4.39
CA LEU A 4 2.49 -0.58 4.31
C LEU A 4 1.69 -1.78 3.81
N ASP A 5 2.31 -2.58 2.95
CA ASP A 5 1.81 -3.89 2.55
C ASP A 5 2.48 -4.96 3.42
N ALA A 6 1.68 -5.87 3.96
CA ALA A 6 2.17 -6.98 4.79
C ALA A 6 2.79 -8.13 3.99
N GLY A 7 2.57 -8.17 2.67
CA GLY A 7 3.15 -9.16 1.75
C GLY A 7 2.48 -10.54 1.76
N ILE A 8 1.27 -10.64 2.34
CA ILE A 8 0.54 -11.92 2.55
C ILE A 8 -0.71 -12.07 1.67
N HIS A 9 -1.08 -11.02 0.93
CA HIS A 9 -2.26 -11.00 0.05
C HIS A 9 -1.91 -10.33 -1.29
N ASP A 10 -2.40 -10.87 -2.41
CA ASP A 10 -2.13 -10.35 -3.76
C ASP A 10 -3.18 -9.30 -4.23
N GLY A 11 -4.16 -8.97 -3.38
CA GLY A 11 -5.22 -8.02 -3.68
C GLY A 11 -4.72 -6.59 -3.83
N ALA A 12 -4.78 -6.04 -5.06
CA ALA A 12 -4.27 -4.69 -5.35
C ALA A 12 -5.23 -3.54 -5.00
N LYS A 13 -6.52 -3.84 -4.81
CA LYS A 13 -7.58 -2.88 -4.45
C LYS A 13 -8.10 -3.13 -3.05
N PHE A 14 -8.64 -2.08 -2.43
CA PHE A 14 -9.31 -2.15 -1.12
C PHE A 14 -10.41 -3.21 -1.03
N ILE A 15 -11.14 -3.45 -2.12
CA ILE A 15 -12.28 -4.38 -2.19
C ILE A 15 -11.94 -5.68 -2.93
N SER A 16 -10.65 -6.01 -3.09
CA SER A 16 -10.26 -7.26 -3.73
C SER A 16 -10.68 -8.46 -2.87
N PRO A 17 -11.02 -9.61 -3.47
CA PRO A 17 -11.15 -10.86 -2.74
C PRO A 17 -9.90 -11.16 -1.92
N LYS A 18 -10.07 -11.82 -0.76
CA LYS A 18 -8.96 -12.20 0.10
C LYS A 18 -8.24 -13.43 -0.48
N GLU A 19 -7.36 -13.20 -1.43
CA GLU A 19 -6.48 -14.23 -1.99
C GLU A 19 -5.13 -14.21 -1.25
N PRO A 20 -4.62 -15.38 -0.81
CA PRO A 20 -3.28 -15.46 -0.23
C PRO A 20 -2.24 -15.13 -1.31
N SER A 21 -1.14 -14.52 -0.91
CA SER A 21 -0.05 -14.26 -1.85
C SER A 21 0.57 -15.56 -2.34
N ARG A 22 0.92 -15.61 -3.63
CA ARG A 22 1.66 -16.77 -4.19
C ARG A 22 3.05 -16.94 -3.57
N THR A 23 3.63 -15.85 -3.08
CA THR A 23 4.89 -15.81 -2.36
C THR A 23 4.75 -14.92 -1.13
N HIS A 24 5.27 -15.35 0.02
CA HIS A 24 5.37 -14.49 1.19
C HIS A 24 6.43 -13.41 0.91
N ASN A 25 5.96 -12.20 0.65
CA ASN A 25 6.82 -11.07 0.38
C ASN A 25 7.15 -10.35 1.71
N PRO A 26 8.35 -9.77 1.86
CA PRO A 26 8.64 -8.90 2.99
C PRO A 26 7.66 -7.73 3.07
N ILE A 27 7.44 -7.24 4.29
CA ILE A 27 6.69 -6.00 4.52
C ILE A 27 7.37 -4.87 3.73
N HIS A 28 6.59 -4.11 2.97
CA HIS A 28 7.13 -3.01 2.18
C HIS A 28 6.20 -1.80 2.19
N ARG A 29 6.78 -0.62 1.98
CA ARG A 29 6.02 0.63 1.88
C ARG A 29 5.34 0.72 0.52
N ILE A 30 4.05 1.01 0.54
CA ILE A 30 3.29 1.38 -0.66
C ILE A 30 3.55 2.86 -0.94
N THR A 31 3.83 3.20 -2.20
CA THR A 31 4.11 4.57 -2.65
C THR A 31 3.21 4.93 -3.83
N SER A 32 3.27 6.18 -4.28
CA SER A 32 2.49 6.64 -5.45
C SER A 32 2.88 5.94 -6.76
N ARG A 33 4.04 5.26 -6.82
CA ARG A 33 4.54 4.56 -8.00
C ARG A 33 4.88 3.08 -7.78
N TYR A 34 4.77 2.57 -6.55
CA TYR A 34 5.10 1.18 -6.23
C TYR A 34 4.08 0.59 -5.23
N PRO A 35 3.49 -0.58 -5.53
CA PRO A 35 3.65 -1.35 -6.77
C PRO A 35 3.09 -0.61 -7.99
N ALA A 36 3.72 -0.82 -9.15
CA ALA A 36 3.36 -0.13 -10.40
C ALA A 36 2.13 -0.78 -11.07
N ASN A 37 0.98 -0.70 -10.41
CA ASN A 37 -0.26 -1.32 -10.86
C ASN A 37 -1.32 -0.25 -11.18
N LEU A 38 -1.74 -0.14 -12.44
CA LEU A 38 -2.77 0.80 -12.89
C LEU A 38 -4.13 0.64 -12.18
N LYS A 39 -4.40 -0.55 -11.63
CA LYS A 39 -5.62 -0.85 -10.87
C LYS A 39 -5.40 -0.77 -9.36
N GLY A 40 -4.19 -0.45 -8.90
CA GLY A 40 -3.82 -0.38 -7.50
C GLY A 40 -4.46 0.82 -6.80
N SER A 41 -4.98 0.60 -5.60
CA SER A 41 -5.64 1.65 -4.81
C SER A 41 -4.78 2.89 -4.51
N PHE A 42 -3.45 2.73 -4.54
CA PHE A 42 -2.48 3.78 -4.20
C PHE A 42 -1.56 4.17 -5.37
N TYR A 43 -1.86 3.74 -6.60
CA TYR A 43 -1.04 4.08 -7.76
C TYR A 43 -1.46 5.42 -8.38
N TYR A 44 -0.71 6.48 -8.05
CA TYR A 44 -0.91 7.84 -8.53
C TYR A 44 0.38 8.34 -9.19
N PRO A 45 0.68 7.94 -10.45
CA PRO A 45 2.01 8.12 -11.04
C PRO A 45 2.43 9.59 -11.20
N HIS A 46 1.46 10.49 -11.30
CA HIS A 46 1.66 11.94 -11.39
C HIS A 46 2.05 12.59 -10.06
N LEU A 47 1.84 11.91 -8.92
CA LEU A 47 2.23 12.42 -7.61
C LEU A 47 3.68 12.05 -7.29
N GLN A 48 4.47 13.02 -6.85
CA GLN A 48 5.84 12.75 -6.39
C GLN A 48 5.85 11.76 -5.21
N ARG A 49 4.90 11.90 -4.27
CA ARG A 49 4.66 11.03 -3.12
C ARG A 49 3.18 11.03 -2.73
N LEU A 50 2.73 10.02 -1.98
CA LEU A 50 1.39 10.00 -1.40
C LEU A 50 1.26 11.07 -0.30
N PRO A 51 0.08 11.68 -0.12
CA PRO A 51 -0.22 12.41 1.10
C PRO A 51 -0.24 11.43 2.30
N PRO A 52 0.02 11.91 3.54
CA PRO A 52 -0.07 11.06 4.72
C PRO A 52 -1.46 10.40 4.84
N ILE A 53 -1.49 9.10 5.13
CA ILE A 53 -2.75 8.35 5.34
C ILE A 53 -3.19 8.34 6.82
N GLY A 54 -2.32 8.77 7.72
CA GLY A 54 -2.61 8.88 9.14
C GLY A 54 -1.56 9.72 9.86
N THR A 55 -1.95 10.24 11.01
CA THR A 55 -1.09 11.04 11.89
C THR A 55 -1.13 10.41 13.28
N ILE A 56 0.02 10.29 13.93
CA ILE A 56 0.11 9.85 15.33
C ILE A 56 0.61 11.03 16.14
N THR A 57 -0.09 11.32 17.24
CA THR A 57 0.34 12.29 18.24
C THR A 57 0.60 11.55 19.54
N PHE A 58 1.78 11.74 20.12
CA PHE A 58 2.10 11.23 21.46
C PHE A 58 1.85 12.34 22.47
N ILE A 59 0.99 12.08 23.45
CA ILE A 59 0.71 12.98 24.58
C ILE A 59 1.22 12.26 25.83
N LYS A 60 1.85 13.02 26.72
CA LYS A 60 2.40 12.49 27.97
C LYS A 60 1.30 12.21 28.99
#